data_AF-A0A2H6GY73-F1
#
_entry.id   AF-A0A2H6GY73-F1
#
_cell.length_a   1.000
_cell.length_b   1.000
_cell.length_c   1.000
_cell.angle_alpha   90.00
_cell.angle_beta   90.00
_cell.angle_gamma   90.00
#
_symmetry.space_group_name_H-M   'P 1'
#
loop_
_entity.id
_entity.type
_entity.pdbx_description
1 polymer ?
#
loop_
_entity_poly.entity_id
_entity_poly.type
_entity_poly.pdbx_seq_one_letter_code
_entity_poly.pdbx_strand_id
1 'polypeptide(L)'
;MDDVSEKTRFESVARSIETEMTVNAELIELIAAGDYLLQLVDPGMRRQFEEILRDASGVEDVKKVIGLIKLQIGQQAAKKLFGL
;
A
#
# COMPACT_ATOMS: atom_id res chain seq x y z
N MET A 1 -38.33 15.64 18.14
CA MET A 1 -37.11 16.34 17.69
C MET A 1 -35.88 15.44 17.84
N ASP A 2 -35.89 14.45 18.73
CA ASP A 2 -34.75 13.54 18.96
C ASP A 2 -34.52 12.50 17.85
N ASP A 3 -35.58 12.00 17.22
CA ASP A 3 -35.53 10.90 16.23
C ASP A 3 -34.75 11.28 14.95
N VAL A 4 -34.83 12.55 14.53
CA VAL A 4 -34.07 13.09 13.39
C VAL A 4 -32.58 13.24 13.72
N SER A 5 -32.25 13.55 14.99
CA SER A 5 -30.86 13.69 15.44
C SER A 5 -30.16 12.33 15.52
N GLU A 6 -30.83 11.30 16.04
CA GLU A 6 -30.31 9.93 16.08
C GLU A 6 -30.09 9.35 14.69
N LYS A 7 -31.05 9.53 13.77
CA LYS A 7 -30.90 9.10 12.37
C LYS A 7 -29.69 9.75 11.69
N THR A 8 -29.51 11.06 11.89
CA THR A 8 -28.38 11.80 11.31
C THR A 8 -27.03 11.32 11.88
N ARG A 9 -26.99 10.98 13.18
CA ARG A 9 -25.81 10.41 13.83
C ARG A 9 -25.47 9.02 13.30
N PHE A 10 -26.47 8.16 13.11
CA PHE A 10 -26.29 6.83 12.53
C PHE A 10 -25.76 6.91 11.10
N GLU A 11 -26.33 7.77 10.25
CA GLU A 11 -25.87 7.99 8.88
C GLU A 11 -24.44 8.56 8.81
N SER A 12 -24.03 9.36 9.80
CA SER A 12 -22.65 9.84 9.91
C SER A 12 -21.69 8.70 10.25
N VAL A 13 -22.04 7.85 11.22
CA VAL A 13 -21.20 6.70 11.62
C VAL A 13 -21.08 5.70 10.47
N ALA A 14 -22.18 5.40 9.76
CA ALA A 14 -22.17 4.52 8.60
C ALA A 14 -21.21 5.02 7.51
N ARG A 15 -21.24 6.31 7.18
CA ARG A 15 -20.30 6.93 6.22
C ARG A 15 -18.84 6.88 6.68
N SER A 16 -18.59 7.07 7.97
CA SER A 16 -17.23 6.92 8.52
C SER A 16 -16.73 5.48 8.36
N ILE A 17 -17.56 4.49 8.66
CA ILE A 17 -17.24 3.07 8.47
C ILE A 17 -16.99 2.76 6.99
N GLU A 18 -17.86 3.21 6.08
CA GLU A 18 -17.67 3.01 4.63
C GLU A 18 -16.35 3.61 4.13
N THR A 19 -16.00 4.79 4.63
CA THR A 19 -14.74 5.48 4.29
C THR A 19 -13.53 4.68 4.80
N GLU A 20 -13.56 4.21 6.05
CA GLU A 20 -12.52 3.36 6.61
C GLU A 20 -12.39 2.03 5.85
N MET A 21 -13.51 1.41 5.49
CA MET A 21 -13.52 0.18 4.68
C MET A 21 -12.90 0.42 3.30
N THR A 22 -13.16 1.56 2.67
CA THR A 22 -12.59 1.91 1.36
C THR A 22 -11.08 2.11 1.45
N VAL A 23 -10.60 2.85 2.46
CA VAL A 23 -9.16 3.03 2.71
C VAL A 23 -8.47 1.70 2.99
N ASN A 24 -9.12 0.81 3.75
CA ASN A 24 -8.61 -0.53 4.02
C ASN A 24 -8.54 -1.39 2.76
N ALA A 25 -9.53 -1.29 1.86
CA ALA A 25 -9.51 -2.01 0.58
C ALA A 25 -8.35 -1.54 -0.31
N GLU A 26 -8.16 -0.22 -0.47
CA GLU A 26 -7.01 0.34 -1.22
C GLU A 26 -5.68 -0.14 -0.62
N LEU A 27 -5.57 -0.13 0.72
CA LEU A 27 -4.36 -0.57 1.40
C LEU A 27 -4.05 -2.05 1.15
N ILE A 28 -5.06 -2.92 1.20
CA ILE A 28 -4.90 -4.36 0.93
C ILE A 28 -4.43 -4.59 -0.50
N GLU A 29 -5.04 -3.92 -1.48
CA GLU A 29 -4.66 -4.04 -2.88
C GLU A 29 -3.22 -3.57 -3.13
N LEU A 30 -2.82 -2.46 -2.51
CA LEU A 30 -1.47 -1.95 -2.62
C LEU A 30 -0.44 -2.88 -1.98
N ILE A 31 -0.72 -3.45 -0.82
CA ILE A 31 0.16 -4.44 -0.19
C ILE A 31 0.33 -5.66 -1.11
N ALA A 32 -0.76 -6.20 -1.66
CA ALA A 32 -0.70 -7.31 -2.61
C ALA A 32 0.13 -6.98 -3.87
N ALA A 33 0.00 -5.75 -4.39
CA ALA A 33 0.83 -5.28 -5.49
C ALA A 33 2.31 -5.17 -5.11
N GLY A 34 2.61 -4.71 -3.89
CA GLY A 34 3.96 -4.69 -3.33
C GLY A 34 4.56 -6.09 -3.23
N ASP A 35 3.80 -7.05 -2.70
CA ASP A 35 4.21 -8.46 -2.57
C ASP A 35 4.52 -9.10 -3.93
N TYR A 36 3.70 -8.81 -4.95
CA TYR A 36 3.99 -9.26 -6.30
C TYR A 36 5.32 -8.69 -6.82
N LEU A 37 5.56 -7.38 -6.63
CA LEU A 37 6.79 -6.74 -7.07
C LEU A 37 8.03 -7.23 -6.31
N LEU A 38 7.91 -7.60 -5.04
CA LEU A 38 9.00 -8.20 -4.25
C LEU A 38 9.57 -9.47 -4.89
N GLN A 39 8.76 -10.23 -5.62
CA GLN A 39 9.22 -11.43 -6.34
C GLN A 39 10.21 -11.09 -7.46
N LEU A 40 10.16 -9.86 -7.99
CA LEU A 40 11.05 -9.37 -9.04
C LEU A 40 12.33 -8.71 -8.50
N VAL A 41 12.36 -8.38 -7.22
CA VAL A 41 13.54 -7.81 -6.55
C VAL A 41 14.63 -8.87 -6.43
N ASP A 42 15.88 -8.40 -6.52
CA ASP A 42 17.07 -9.21 -6.26
C ASP A 42 16.98 -9.95 -4.91
N PRO A 43 17.24 -11.27 -4.86
CA PRO A 43 17.14 -12.05 -3.62
C PRO A 43 17.93 -11.45 -2.45
N GLY A 44 19.07 -10.81 -2.71
CA GLY A 44 19.90 -10.21 -1.66
C GLY A 44 19.25 -9.04 -0.92
N MET A 45 18.24 -8.40 -1.52
CA MET A 45 17.58 -7.22 -0.95
C MET A 45 16.08 -7.42 -0.71
N ARG A 46 15.50 -8.52 -1.20
CA ARG A 46 14.08 -8.83 -1.03
C ARG A 46 13.60 -8.71 0.41
N ARG A 47 14.35 -9.28 1.36
CA ARG A 47 13.98 -9.27 2.79
C ARG A 47 13.88 -7.86 3.37
N GLN A 48 14.76 -6.94 2.97
CA GLN A 48 14.70 -5.56 3.44
C GLN A 48 13.43 -4.86 2.96
N PHE A 49 13.08 -5.03 1.67
CA PHE A 49 11.85 -4.46 1.15
C PHE A 49 10.59 -5.11 1.74
N GLU A 50 10.62 -6.41 2.04
CA GLU A 50 9.54 -7.13 2.72
C GLU A 50 9.31 -6.56 4.13
N GLU A 51 10.38 -6.33 4.90
CA GLU A 51 10.30 -5.72 6.23
C GLU A 51 9.71 -4.30 6.16
N ILE A 52 10.18 -3.48 5.22
CA ILE A 52 9.68 -2.10 5.05
C ILE A 52 8.20 -2.09 4.59
N LEU A 53 7.80 -3.00 3.70
CA LEU A 53 6.41 -3.10 3.24
C LEU A 53 5.47 -3.52 4.37
N ARG A 54 5.91 -4.45 5.21
CA ARG A 54 5.14 -4.91 6.38
C ARG A 54 4.99 -3.82 7.45
N ASP A 55 6.00 -2.99 7.61
CA ASP A 55 6.02 -1.92 8.62
C ASP A 55 5.35 -0.63 8.10
N ALA A 56 4.94 -0.56 6.82
CA ALA A 56 4.28 0.61 6.24
C ALA A 56 2.86 0.80 6.79
N SER A 57 2.61 1.95 7.43
CA SER A 57 1.31 2.29 8.00
C SER A 57 0.49 3.16 7.06
N GLY A 58 -0.37 2.52 6.27
CA GLY A 58 -1.35 3.20 5.43
C GLY A 58 -0.91 3.44 3.99
N VAL A 59 -1.86 3.96 3.22
CA VAL A 59 -1.81 4.01 1.75
C VAL A 59 -0.55 4.69 1.22
N GLU A 60 -0.20 5.86 1.75
CA GLU A 60 0.92 6.63 1.21
C GLU A 60 2.28 6.03 1.53
N ASP A 61 2.43 5.38 2.69
CA ASP A 61 3.68 4.72 3.01
C ASP A 61 3.87 3.50 2.13
N VAL A 62 2.82 2.71 1.89
CA VAL A 62 2.87 1.58 0.95
C VAL A 62 3.20 2.06 -0.47
N LYS A 63 2.62 3.17 -0.93
CA LYS A 63 2.98 3.77 -2.24
C LYS A 63 4.45 4.15 -2.34
N LYS A 64 5.04 4.73 -1.28
CA LYS A 64 6.48 5.03 -1.24
C LYS A 64 7.33 3.76 -1.34
N VAL A 65 6.98 2.71 -0.59
CA VAL A 65 7.70 1.43 -0.62
C VAL A 65 7.65 0.81 -2.01
N ILE A 66 6.47 0.75 -2.64
CA ILE A 66 6.30 0.31 -4.02
C ILE A 66 7.17 1.12 -4.98
N GLY A 67 7.24 2.44 -4.79
CA GLY A 67 8.11 3.32 -5.57
C GLY A 67 9.59 2.92 -5.48
N LEU A 68 10.07 2.64 -4.27
CA LEU A 68 11.45 2.18 -4.04
C LEU A 68 11.71 0.80 -4.66
N ILE A 69 10.77 -0.13 -4.55
CA ILE A 69 10.84 -1.45 -5.19
C ILE A 69 10.96 -1.30 -6.71
N LYS A 70 10.15 -0.44 -7.33
CA LYS A 70 10.20 -0.16 -8.77
C LYS A 70 11.55 0.42 -9.19
N LEU A 71 12.08 1.38 -8.43
CA LEU A 71 13.40 1.96 -8.69
C LEU A 71 14.48 0.89 -8.66
N GLN A 72 14.43 0.00 -7.67
CA GLN A 72 15.39 -1.09 -7.55
C GLN A 72 15.33 -2.05 -8.75
N ILE A 73 14.13 -2.47 -9.15
CA ILE A 73 13.93 -3.32 -10.33
C ILE A 73 14.46 -2.62 -11.58
N GLY A 74 14.14 -1.33 -11.75
CA GLY A 74 14.60 -0.52 -12.87
C GLY A 74 16.12 -0.39 -12.92
N GLN A 75 16.78 -0.16 -11.78
CA GLN A 75 18.23 -0.15 -11.68
C GLN A 75 18.82 -1.51 -12.08
N GLN A 76 18.28 -2.62 -11.57
CA GLN A 76 18.75 -3.95 -11.93
C GLN A 76 18.61 -4.22 -13.43
N ALA A 77 17.48 -3.83 -14.03
CA ALA A 77 17.27 -3.94 -15.47
C ALA A 77 18.26 -3.08 -16.26
N ALA A 78 18.51 -1.84 -15.84
CA ALA A 78 19.48 -0.96 -16.47
C ALA A 78 20.91 -1.52 -16.42
N LYS A 79 21.32 -2.09 -15.28
CA LYS A 79 22.63 -2.77 -15.17
C LYS A 79 22.74 -3.95 -16.13
N LYS A 80 21.69 -4.77 -16.24
CA LYS A 80 21.65 -5.94 -17.14
C LYS A 80 21.68 -5.55 -18.62
N LEU A 81 20.97 -4.48 -18.99
CA LEU A 81 20.84 -4.04 -20.39
C LEU A 81 22.01 -3.19 -20.86
N PHE A 82 22.55 -2.33 -19.99
CA PHE A 82 23.51 -1.29 -20.37
C PHE A 82 24.87 -1.42 -19.68
N GLY A 83 25.06 -2.38 -18.77
CA GLY A 83 26.34 -2.62 -18.08
C GLY A 83 26.74 -1.52 -17.08
N LEU A 84 25.78 -0.71 -16.63
CA LEU A 84 25.95 0.37 -15.66
C LEU A 84 26.14 -0.13 -14.22
#